data_AF-A0A2I1GWS2-F1
#
_entry.id   AF-A0A2I1GWS2-F1
#
_cell.length_a   1.000
_cell.length_b   1.000
_cell.length_c   1.000
_cell.angle_alpha   90.00
_cell.angle_beta   90.00
_cell.angle_gamma   90.00
#
_symmetry.space_group_name_H-M   'P 1'
#
loop_
_entity.id
_entity.type
_entity.pdbx_description
1 polymer ?
#
loop_
_entity_poly.entity_id
_entity_poly.type
_entity_poly.pdbx_seq_one_letter_code
_entity_poly.pdbx_strand_id
1 'polypeptide(L)'
;MNLSIILVFVLSLLFVTGSQSLTPRQIIPSPFTVEKVGKNKLAATVKWDGVDNNDTQILYASLLCDPIQAIDVDNAFQNPVFSGRKVTFDLTVYISSVAVTCRCDMDTNPNLDPDERWTLNFGFETP
;
A
#
# COMPACT_ATOMS: atom_id res chain seq x y z
N MET A 1 -6.77 -44.82 -37.74
CA MET A 1 -6.70 -43.71 -36.77
C MET A 1 -7.83 -43.93 -35.77
N ASN A 2 -7.50 -44.22 -34.51
CA ASN A 2 -8.45 -44.79 -33.55
C ASN A 2 -9.37 -43.68 -33.01
N LEU A 3 -10.69 -43.85 -33.15
CA LEU A 3 -11.70 -42.84 -32.74
C LEU A 3 -11.51 -42.39 -31.27
N SER A 4 -11.07 -43.31 -30.42
CA SER A 4 -10.75 -43.06 -29.01
C SER A 4 -9.62 -42.05 -28.81
N ILE A 5 -8.61 -42.02 -29.70
CA ILE A 5 -7.48 -41.08 -29.59
C ILE A 5 -7.96 -39.66 -29.90
N ILE A 6 -8.81 -39.51 -30.92
CA ILE A 6 -9.40 -38.22 -31.30
C ILE A 6 -10.25 -37.68 -30.15
N LEU A 7 -11.05 -38.54 -29.51
CA LEU A 7 -11.94 -38.14 -28.41
C LEU A 7 -11.16 -37.65 -27.19
N VAL A 8 -10.09 -38.35 -26.80
CA VAL A 8 -9.20 -37.94 -25.69
C VAL A 8 -8.51 -36.62 -26.01
N PHE A 9 -8.06 -36.43 -27.25
CA PHE A 9 -7.42 -35.19 -27.68
C PHE A 9 -8.38 -34.00 -27.62
N VAL A 10 -9.61 -34.16 -28.11
CA VAL A 10 -10.66 -33.12 -28.05
C VAL A 10 -11.06 -32.81 -26.62
N LEU A 11 -11.20 -33.83 -25.76
CA LEU A 11 -11.49 -33.63 -24.34
C LEU A 11 -10.35 -32.84 -23.65
N SER A 12 -9.09 -33.20 -23.93
CA SER A 12 -7.94 -32.50 -23.36
C SER A 12 -7.85 -31.04 -23.78
N LEU A 13 -8.22 -30.71 -25.03
CA LEU A 13 -8.29 -29.33 -25.52
C LEU A 13 -9.39 -28.52 -24.82
N LEU A 14 -10.52 -29.15 -24.46
CA LEU A 14 -11.60 -28.51 -23.68
C LEU A 14 -11.18 -28.17 -22.24
N PHE A 15 -10.22 -28.90 -21.65
CA PHE A 15 -9.69 -28.58 -20.32
C PHE A 15 -8.64 -27.47 -20.32
N VAL A 16 -8.03 -27.15 -21.47
CA VAL A 16 -6.97 -26.12 -21.57
C VAL A 16 -7.54 -24.70 -21.66
N THR A 17 -8.81 -24.51 -22.03
CA THR A 17 -9.41 -23.18 -22.22
C THR A 17 -9.88 -22.49 -20.92
N GLY A 18 -9.53 -23.03 -19.76
CA GLY A 18 -9.97 -22.54 -18.45
C GLY A 18 -9.02 -21.57 -17.75
N SER A 19 -7.99 -21.03 -18.40
CA SER A 19 -7.12 -20.03 -17.80
C SER A 19 -7.86 -18.69 -17.70
N GLN A 20 -8.62 -18.51 -16.63
CA GLN A 20 -9.13 -17.20 -16.25
C GLN A 20 -7.93 -16.31 -15.92
N SER A 21 -7.73 -15.25 -16.70
CA SER A 21 -6.79 -14.19 -16.37
C SER A 21 -7.31 -13.48 -15.13
N LEU A 22 -6.84 -13.88 -13.95
CA LEU A 22 -7.04 -13.11 -12.73
C LEU A 22 -6.17 -11.87 -12.86
N THR A 23 -6.75 -10.70 -13.11
CA THR A 23 -6.00 -9.45 -12.95
C THR A 23 -5.54 -9.38 -11.49
N PRO A 24 -4.23 -9.22 -11.23
CA PRO A 24 -3.77 -9.10 -9.86
C PRO A 24 -4.33 -7.83 -9.24
N ARG A 25 -4.85 -7.93 -8.02
CA ARG A 25 -5.22 -6.75 -7.23
C ARG A 25 -3.99 -5.89 -7.05
N GLN A 26 -4.13 -4.59 -7.24
CA GLN A 26 -2.98 -3.69 -7.16
C GLN A 26 -3.34 -2.42 -6.41
N ILE A 27 -2.56 -2.09 -5.39
CA ILE A 27 -2.53 -0.76 -4.79
C ILE A 27 -1.43 0.02 -5.50
N ILE A 28 -1.74 1.20 -6.01
CA ILE A 28 -0.81 2.05 -6.73
C ILE A 28 -0.50 3.26 -5.84
N PRO A 29 0.70 3.33 -5.23
CA PRO A 29 1.04 4.47 -4.38
C PRO A 29 1.08 5.76 -5.21
N SER A 30 0.56 6.84 -4.63
CA SER A 30 0.56 8.19 -5.21
C SER A 30 1.50 9.11 -4.41
N PRO A 31 1.82 10.32 -4.92
CA PRO A 31 2.69 11.25 -4.21
C PRO A 31 2.20 11.55 -2.80
N PHE A 32 3.12 11.55 -1.84
CA PHE A 32 2.86 11.96 -0.46
C PHE A 32 2.90 13.49 -0.34
N THR A 33 2.21 14.04 0.66
CA THR A 33 2.27 15.46 1.01
C THR A 33 2.55 15.62 2.49
N VAL A 34 3.44 16.56 2.84
CA VAL A 34 3.76 16.91 4.23
C VAL A 34 3.39 18.38 4.43
N GLU A 35 2.53 18.63 5.43
CA GLU A 35 2.03 19.96 5.72
C GLU A 35 2.25 20.32 7.18
N LYS A 36 2.53 21.59 7.48
CA LYS A 36 2.63 22.07 8.85
C LYS A 36 1.24 22.40 9.39
N VAL A 37 0.80 21.66 10.41
CA VAL A 37 -0.55 21.78 10.99
C VAL A 37 -0.56 22.42 12.38
N GLY A 38 0.62 22.65 12.97
CA GLY A 38 0.72 23.34 14.26
C GLY A 38 2.15 23.69 14.65
N LYS A 39 2.33 24.12 15.89
CA LYS A 39 3.66 24.30 16.48
C LYS A 39 4.29 22.93 16.68
N ASN A 40 5.35 22.64 15.95
CA ASN A 40 6.06 21.35 15.96
C ASN A 40 5.18 20.15 15.56
N LYS A 41 4.10 20.39 14.81
CA LYS A 41 3.20 19.35 14.32
C LYS A 41 3.14 19.39 12.80
N LEU A 42 3.35 18.24 12.17
CA LEU A 42 3.21 18.02 10.74
C LEU A 42 2.12 16.98 10.49
N ALA A 43 1.52 17.02 9.31
CA ALA A 43 0.63 15.97 8.82
C ALA A 43 1.23 15.40 7.52
N ALA A 44 1.52 14.10 7.51
CA ALA A 44 1.94 13.37 6.31
C ALA A 44 0.74 12.64 5.73
N THR A 45 0.29 13.06 4.55
CA THR A 45 -0.78 12.38 3.83
C THR A 45 -0.19 11.51 2.73
N VAL A 46 -0.54 10.23 2.76
CA VAL A 46 -0.20 9.28 1.70
C VAL A 46 -1.48 8.94 0.95
N LYS A 47 -1.42 9.06 -0.37
CA LYS A 47 -2.53 8.74 -1.27
C LYS A 47 -2.23 7.45 -2.01
N TRP A 48 -3.29 6.76 -2.40
CA TRP A 48 -3.17 5.59 -3.26
C TRP A 48 -4.32 5.57 -4.28
N ASP A 49 -4.05 4.87 -5.37
CA ASP A 49 -5.04 4.37 -6.28
C ASP A 49 -5.00 2.84 -6.31
N GLY A 50 -5.74 2.21 -7.21
CA GLY A 50 -5.64 0.78 -7.43
C GLY A 50 -6.79 0.19 -8.22
N VAL A 51 -6.53 -1.00 -8.77
CA VAL A 51 -7.42 -1.73 -9.68
C VAL A 51 -7.84 -3.04 -9.04
N ASP A 52 -9.07 -3.49 -9.31
CA ASP A 52 -9.67 -4.76 -8.86
C ASP A 52 -9.68 -4.99 -7.34
N ASN A 53 -9.54 -3.90 -6.57
CA ASN A 53 -9.66 -3.86 -5.12
C ASN A 53 -11.11 -3.53 -4.72
N ASN A 54 -11.60 -4.15 -3.65
CA ASN A 54 -12.94 -3.85 -3.15
C ASN A 54 -12.91 -2.50 -2.41
N ASP A 55 -13.73 -1.55 -2.84
CA ASP A 55 -13.82 -0.21 -2.25
C ASP A 55 -14.19 -0.20 -0.75
N THR A 56 -14.81 -1.27 -0.24
CA THR A 56 -15.12 -1.41 1.20
C THR A 56 -14.06 -2.17 1.98
N GLN A 57 -12.98 -2.63 1.34
CA GLN A 57 -11.93 -3.38 2.04
C GLN A 57 -11.11 -2.46 2.94
N ILE A 58 -10.64 -3.02 4.05
CA ILE A 58 -9.72 -2.35 4.96
C ILE A 58 -8.31 -2.50 4.38
N LEU A 59 -7.56 -1.41 4.38
CA LEU A 59 -6.12 -1.41 4.20
C LEU A 59 -5.45 -1.30 5.56
N TYR A 60 -4.26 -1.86 5.68
CA TYR A 60 -3.39 -1.72 6.83
C TYR A 60 -2.24 -0.83 6.41
N ALA A 61 -2.14 0.35 7.01
CA ALA A 61 -1.12 1.34 6.70
C ALA A 61 -0.26 1.62 7.92
N SER A 62 1.06 1.54 7.76
CA SER A 62 2.01 1.94 8.79
C SER A 62 2.97 3.00 8.31
N LEU A 63 3.32 3.97 9.16
CA LEU A 63 4.34 4.97 8.88
C LEU A 63 5.42 4.93 9.96
N LEU A 64 6.67 4.77 9.53
CA LEU A 64 7.86 4.81 10.37
C LEU A 64 8.78 5.91 9.87
N CYS A 65 9.41 6.66 10.77
CA CYS A 65 10.30 7.77 10.41
C CYS A 65 11.59 7.72 11.22
N ASP A 66 12.68 8.13 10.58
CA ASP A 66 14.02 8.20 11.14
C ASP A 66 14.67 9.58 10.86
N PRO A 67 15.46 10.13 11.79
CA PRO A 67 15.80 9.53 13.08
C PRO A 67 14.71 9.78 14.14
N ILE A 68 14.37 8.73 14.93
CA ILE A 68 13.32 8.77 15.97
C ILE A 68 13.52 9.85 17.05
N GLN A 69 14.73 10.36 17.21
CA GLN A 69 15.04 11.46 18.14
C GLN A 69 14.60 12.84 17.63
N ALA A 70 14.37 12.97 16.31
CA ALA A 70 13.96 14.22 15.68
C ALA A 70 12.45 14.27 15.42
N ILE A 71 11.80 13.12 15.23
CA ILE A 71 10.40 13.02 14.85
C ILE A 71 9.74 11.76 15.43
N ASP A 72 8.47 11.88 15.78
CA ASP A 72 7.61 10.76 16.18
C ASP A 72 6.30 10.77 15.39
N VAL A 73 5.67 9.60 15.25
CA VAL A 73 4.40 9.42 14.57
C VAL A 73 3.36 9.01 15.61
N ASP A 74 2.47 9.94 15.98
CA ASP A 74 1.56 9.80 17.14
C ASP A 74 0.67 8.54 17.05
N ASN A 75 0.24 8.18 15.83
CA ASN A 75 -0.48 6.95 15.54
C ASN A 75 0.07 6.29 14.28
N ALA A 76 1.20 5.60 14.45
CA ALA A 76 1.98 4.99 13.37
C ALA A 76 1.24 3.89 12.59
N PHE A 77 0.14 3.33 13.10
CA PHE A 77 -0.64 2.28 12.45
C PHE A 77 -2.11 2.69 12.28
N GLN A 78 -2.63 2.58 11.06
CA GLN A 78 -3.99 2.97 10.73
C GLN A 78 -4.65 1.96 9.80
N ASN A 79 -5.98 1.89 9.88
CA ASN A 79 -6.79 0.93 9.13
C ASN A 79 -7.78 1.65 8.19
N PRO A 80 -7.32 2.43 7.20
CA PRO A 80 -8.21 3.17 6.32
C PRO A 80 -9.01 2.22 5.41
N VAL A 81 -10.18 2.66 4.97
CA VAL A 81 -10.95 1.95 3.94
C VAL A 81 -10.37 2.31 2.56
N PHE A 82 -10.24 1.34 1.67
CA PHE A 82 -9.60 1.51 0.36
C PHE A 82 -10.23 2.64 -0.48
N SER A 83 -11.56 2.76 -0.48
CA SER A 83 -12.29 3.87 -1.16
C SER A 83 -11.94 5.26 -0.65
N GLY A 84 -11.34 5.39 0.53
CA GLY A 84 -10.85 6.67 1.04
C GLY A 84 -9.69 7.24 0.21
N ARG A 85 -8.92 6.39 -0.47
CA ARG A 85 -7.78 6.73 -1.34
C ARG A 85 -6.67 7.57 -0.69
N LYS A 86 -6.71 7.72 0.65
CA LYS A 86 -5.74 8.47 1.43
C LYS A 86 -5.75 8.07 2.91
N VAL A 87 -4.60 8.25 3.54
CA VAL A 87 -4.40 8.18 4.99
C VAL A 87 -3.53 9.34 5.41
N THR A 88 -3.81 9.91 6.59
CA THR A 88 -3.04 11.03 7.12
C THR A 88 -2.48 10.63 8.49
N PHE A 89 -1.17 10.76 8.63
CA PHE A 89 -0.45 10.52 9.87
C PHE A 89 -0.06 11.85 10.49
N ASP A 90 -0.31 11.99 11.78
CA ASP A 90 0.14 13.13 12.57
C ASP A 90 1.57 12.86 13.07
N LEU A 91 2.46 13.83 12.86
CA LEU A 91 3.85 13.76 13.26
C LEU A 91 4.18 14.87 14.25
N THR A 92 4.98 14.51 15.25
CA THR A 92 5.54 15.44 16.23
C THR A 92 7.01 15.67 15.93
N VAL A 93 7.40 16.92 15.73
CA VAL A 93 8.81 17.31 15.50
C VAL A 93 9.45 17.70 16.83
N TYR A 94 10.52 17.03 17.21
CA TYR A 94 11.30 17.36 18.41
C TYR A 94 12.53 18.22 18.09
N ILE A 95 13.16 17.99 16.93
CA ILE A 95 14.36 18.70 16.50
C ILE A 95 14.11 19.24 15.10
N SER A 96 14.24 20.55 14.91
CA SER A 96 14.13 21.20 13.60
C SER A 96 15.45 21.14 12.82
N SER A 97 15.41 21.42 11.52
CA SER A 97 16.59 21.42 10.64
C SER A 97 17.35 20.08 10.57
N VAL A 98 16.64 18.97 10.78
CA VAL A 98 17.18 17.61 10.59
C VAL A 98 16.50 16.97 9.38
N ALA A 99 17.28 16.29 8.55
CA ALA A 99 16.74 15.47 7.47
C ALA A 99 16.06 14.23 8.07
N VAL A 100 14.79 14.06 7.74
CA VAL A 100 13.96 12.93 8.14
C VAL A 100 13.69 12.07 6.93
N THR A 101 13.77 10.75 7.09
CA THR A 101 13.29 9.77 6.12
C THR A 101 12.15 9.00 6.72
N CYS A 102 11.04 8.88 6.00
CA CYS A 102 9.91 8.06 6.40
C CYS A 102 9.64 6.96 5.39
N ARG A 103 9.18 5.82 5.92
CA ARG A 103 8.73 4.65 5.20
C ARG A 103 7.26 4.41 5.52
N CYS A 104 6.41 4.43 4.50
CA CYS A 104 5.03 3.99 4.61
C CYS A 104 4.89 2.59 3.99
N ASP A 105 4.30 1.66 4.74
CA ASP A 105 3.92 0.35 4.23
C ASP A 105 2.40 0.23 4.19
N MET A 106 1.87 -0.35 3.11
CA MET A 106 0.44 -0.60 2.93
C MET A 106 0.18 -2.01 2.42
N ASP A 107 -0.89 -2.64 2.90
CA ASP A 107 -1.36 -3.95 2.47
C ASP A 107 -2.89 -4.08 2.63
N THR A 108 -3.52 -4.98 1.87
CA THR A 108 -4.89 -5.44 2.09
C THR A 108 -4.97 -6.59 3.09
N ASN A 109 -3.85 -7.26 3.38
CA ASN A 109 -3.73 -8.35 4.34
C ASN A 109 -3.28 -7.82 5.72
N PRO A 110 -3.94 -8.21 6.83
CA PRO A 110 -3.55 -7.81 8.19
C PRO A 110 -2.11 -8.17 8.58
N ASN A 111 -1.53 -9.17 7.93
CA ASN A 111 -0.17 -9.65 8.25
C ASN A 111 0.95 -8.88 7.53
N LEU A 112 0.63 -7.88 6.69
CA LEU A 112 1.60 -7.15 5.86
C LEU A 112 2.52 -8.11 5.06
N ASP A 113 1.89 -9.08 4.40
CA ASP A 113 2.54 -10.16 3.67
C ASP A 113 3.20 -9.61 2.39
N PRO A 114 4.46 -9.96 2.07
CA PRO A 114 5.18 -9.45 0.90
C PRO A 114 4.44 -9.55 -0.45
N ASP A 115 3.48 -10.45 -0.60
CA ASP A 115 2.80 -10.67 -1.88
C ASP A 115 1.96 -9.45 -2.35
N GLU A 116 1.45 -8.62 -1.44
CA GLU A 116 0.68 -7.40 -1.77
C GLU A 116 1.17 -6.13 -1.05
N ARG A 117 2.32 -6.19 -0.38
CA ARG A 117 2.88 -5.05 0.37
C ARG A 117 3.49 -3.99 -0.55
N TRP A 118 3.09 -2.74 -0.34
CA TRP A 118 3.66 -1.57 -1.00
C TRP A 118 4.44 -0.72 -0.02
N THR A 119 5.66 -0.34 -0.40
CA THR A 119 6.53 0.53 0.41
C THR A 119 6.78 1.84 -0.31
N LEU A 120 6.47 2.96 0.35
CA LEU A 120 6.81 4.30 -0.09
C LEU A 120 7.87 4.90 0.84
N ASN A 121 9.04 5.24 0.30
CA ASN A 121 10.09 5.93 1.03
C ASN A 121 10.16 7.39 0.60
N PHE A 122 10.26 8.30 1.56
CA PHE A 122 10.39 9.71 1.27
C PHE A 122 11.23 10.46 2.31
N GLY A 123 11.89 11.51 1.87
CA GLY A 123 12.72 12.36 2.73
C GLY A 123 12.28 13.82 2.70
N PHE A 124 12.42 14.52 3.83
CA PHE A 124 12.17 15.95 3.94
C PHE A 124 13.00 16.55 5.08
N GLU A 125 13.24 17.85 5.04
CA GLU A 125 13.79 18.60 6.17
C GLU A 125 12.65 19.18 6.99
N THR A 126 12.72 19.01 8.30
CA THR A 126 11.74 19.61 9.22
C THR A 126 11.90 21.14 9.23
N PRO A 127 10.80 21.91 9.08
CA PRO A 127 10.83 23.37 8.98
C PRO A 127 11.18 24.09 10.29
#